data_AF-D4MTC7-F1
#
_entry.id   AF-D4MTC7-F1
#
_cell.length_a   1.000
_cell.length_b   1.000
_cell.length_c   1.000
_cell.angle_alpha   90.00
_cell.angle_beta   90.00
_cell.angle_gamma   90.00
#
_symmetry.space_group_name_H-M   'P 1'
#
loop_
_entity.id
_entity.type
_entity.pdbx_description
1 polymer ?
#
loop_
_entity_poly.entity_id
_entity_poly.type
_entity_poly.pdbx_seq_one_letter_code
_entity_poly.pdbx_strand_id
1 'polypeptide(L)'
;MASTPFICLKDRGNLIMEEQKNGRASALLPILVFLLIFLGSGLLTGDFYSMPAIVAFLIALFVAFIQNRSLSFADKMKLAAKGVGEENIITMCLIFLAAGAFSGAVKAAGGAESTVNLGLSILPSNVAVAGLFVIGCFISISMGTSVGTITTLAPIAVEISEKTGFSMAVCAGAVVGGAMFGDNLSMISDTTIAAVKTQGCEMKDKFRENFLIVLPAAILTVIIFLVIAQDADFQMDEPLPYNIF
;
A
#
# COMPACT_ATOMS: atom_id res chain seq x y z
N MET A 1 -21.10 -16.80 -37.28
CA MET A 1 -21.79 -15.50 -37.15
C MET A 1 -22.59 -15.54 -35.85
N ALA A 2 -22.08 -14.97 -34.76
CA ALA A 2 -22.83 -14.84 -33.53
C ALA A 2 -23.09 -13.35 -33.32
N SER A 3 -24.37 -12.98 -33.35
CA SER A 3 -24.89 -11.62 -33.20
C SER A 3 -24.64 -11.08 -31.79
N THR A 4 -23.94 -9.95 -31.71
CA THR A 4 -23.70 -9.17 -30.48
C THR A 4 -25.01 -8.54 -29.99
N PRO A 5 -25.36 -8.58 -28.68
CA PRO A 5 -26.49 -7.82 -28.16
C PRO A 5 -26.14 -6.33 -28.09
N PHE A 6 -27.07 -5.47 -28.48
CA PHE A 6 -26.96 -4.01 -28.34
C PHE A 6 -27.85 -3.55 -27.19
N ILE A 7 -27.36 -2.62 -26.37
CA ILE A 7 -28.17 -1.97 -25.32
C ILE A 7 -28.67 -0.63 -25.88
N CYS A 8 -29.98 -0.40 -25.81
CA CYS A 8 -30.61 0.85 -26.23
C CYS A 8 -30.76 1.77 -25.01
N LEU A 9 -29.94 2.81 -24.91
CA LEU A 9 -30.10 3.87 -23.92
C LEU A 9 -30.69 5.11 -24.61
N LYS A 10 -31.79 5.61 -24.04
CA LYS A 10 -32.52 6.77 -24.55
C LYS A 10 -32.07 8.00 -23.76
N ASP A 11 -31.17 8.80 -24.32
CA ASP A 11 -30.89 10.14 -23.80
C ASP A 11 -31.26 11.19 -24.85
N ARG A 12 -32.03 12.19 -24.43
CA ARG A 12 -32.53 13.34 -25.22
C ARG A 12 -32.76 13.05 -26.71
N GLY A 13 -33.73 12.19 -27.02
CA GLY A 13 -34.29 12.05 -28.37
C GLY A 13 -33.40 11.42 -29.44
N ASN A 14 -32.17 11.00 -29.12
CA ASN A 14 -31.29 10.26 -30.04
C ASN A 14 -31.03 8.84 -29.52
N LEU A 15 -31.22 7.85 -30.39
CA LEU A 15 -30.89 6.45 -30.10
C LEU A 15 -29.40 6.25 -30.38
N ILE A 16 -28.59 6.07 -29.34
CA ILE A 16 -27.18 5.69 -29.47
C ILE A 16 -27.11 4.17 -29.28
N MET A 17 -26.65 3.45 -30.30
CA MET A 17 -26.40 2.01 -30.20
C MET A 17 -24.98 1.77 -29.70
N GLU A 18 -24.83 1.35 -28.43
CA GLU A 18 -23.54 0.85 -27.93
C GLU A 18 -23.42 -0.66 -28.21
N GLU A 19 -22.36 -1.04 -28.92
CA GLU A 19 -22.04 -2.43 -29.21
C GLU A 19 -21.46 -3.10 -27.97
N GLN A 20 -22.17 -4.08 -27.38
CA GLN A 20 -21.69 -4.79 -26.19
C GLN A 20 -20.57 -5.76 -26.57
N LYS A 21 -19.32 -5.29 -26.55
CA LYS A 21 -18.17 -6.12 -26.91
C LYS A 21 -17.91 -7.15 -25.81
N ASN A 22 -18.20 -8.42 -26.09
CA ASN A 22 -17.87 -9.55 -25.20
C ASN A 22 -16.42 -9.46 -24.73
N GLY A 23 -16.22 -9.46 -23.40
CA GLY A 23 -14.89 -9.48 -22.79
C GLY A 23 -14.11 -10.70 -23.28
N ARG A 24 -12.97 -10.48 -23.95
CA ARG A 24 -12.10 -11.56 -24.41
C ARG A 24 -11.07 -11.84 -23.31
N ALA A 25 -10.94 -13.10 -22.89
CA ALA A 25 -9.94 -13.53 -21.90
C ALA A 25 -8.51 -13.07 -22.25
N SER A 26 -8.22 -12.91 -23.55
CA SER A 26 -6.95 -12.34 -24.02
C SER A 26 -6.64 -10.99 -23.38
N ALA A 27 -7.63 -10.14 -23.05
CA ALA A 27 -7.39 -8.80 -22.48
C ALA A 27 -6.64 -8.81 -21.14
N LEU A 28 -6.58 -9.95 -20.45
CA LEU A 28 -5.85 -10.14 -19.19
C LEU A 28 -4.36 -10.47 -19.41
N LEU A 29 -3.92 -10.70 -20.66
CA LEU A 29 -2.53 -11.05 -20.98
C LEU A 29 -1.49 -10.07 -20.41
N PRO A 30 -1.66 -8.73 -20.49
CA PRO A 30 -0.71 -7.79 -19.88
C PRO A 30 -0.55 -7.98 -18.37
N ILE A 31 -1.65 -8.23 -17.66
CA ILE A 31 -1.65 -8.47 -16.22
C ILE A 31 -0.92 -9.78 -15.91
N LEU A 32 -1.18 -10.83 -16.68
CA LEU A 32 -0.48 -12.10 -16.53
C LEU A 32 1.03 -11.96 -16.75
N VAL A 33 1.44 -11.21 -17.79
CA VAL A 33 2.85 -10.93 -18.08
C VAL A 33 3.51 -10.17 -16.93
N PHE A 34 2.84 -9.14 -16.40
CA PHE A 34 3.32 -8.41 -15.22
C PHE A 34 3.55 -9.37 -14.05
N LEU A 35 2.56 -10.19 -13.70
CA LEU A 35 2.65 -11.13 -12.58
C LEU A 35 3.75 -12.17 -12.78
N LEU A 36 3.87 -12.75 -13.97
CA LEU A 36 4.89 -13.76 -14.27
C LEU A 36 6.30 -13.18 -14.22
N ILE A 37 6.51 -11.98 -14.74
CA ILE A 37 7.82 -11.33 -14.71
C ILE A 37 8.18 -10.93 -13.29
N PHE A 38 7.28 -10.22 -12.60
CA PHE A 38 7.57 -9.68 -11.26
C PHE A 38 7.66 -10.77 -10.19
N LEU A 39 6.70 -11.68 -10.13
CA LEU A 39 6.73 -12.79 -9.15
C LEU A 39 7.75 -13.84 -9.56
N GLY A 40 7.85 -14.17 -10.85
CA GLY A 40 8.80 -15.15 -11.35
C GLY A 40 10.24 -14.71 -11.11
N SER A 41 10.57 -13.43 -11.33
CA SER A 41 11.91 -12.92 -11.00
C SER A 41 12.18 -13.03 -9.51
N GLY A 42 11.26 -12.57 -8.65
CA GLY A 42 11.45 -12.61 -7.21
C GLY A 42 11.64 -14.03 -6.65
N LEU A 43 10.92 -15.01 -7.20
CA LEU A 43 11.07 -16.41 -6.82
C LEU A 43 12.39 -17.03 -7.34
N LEU A 44 12.84 -16.65 -8.53
CA LEU A 44 14.08 -17.17 -9.12
C LEU A 44 15.34 -16.56 -8.48
N THR A 45 15.32 -15.27 -8.16
CA THR A 45 16.46 -14.56 -7.55
C THR A 45 16.46 -14.65 -6.03
N GLY A 46 15.33 -14.97 -5.41
CA GLY A 46 15.12 -14.85 -3.96
C GLY A 46 14.99 -13.41 -3.48
N ASP A 47 14.90 -12.44 -4.41
CA ASP A 47 14.84 -11.02 -4.13
C ASP A 47 13.88 -10.30 -5.09
N PHE A 48 12.76 -9.83 -4.57
CA PHE A 48 11.75 -9.09 -5.35
C PHE A 48 12.21 -7.69 -5.78
N TYR A 49 13.30 -7.16 -5.21
CA TYR A 49 13.87 -5.87 -5.64
C TYR A 49 14.76 -5.99 -6.88
N SER A 50 15.21 -7.20 -7.23
CA SER A 50 16.02 -7.46 -8.42
C SER A 50 15.30 -7.10 -9.74
N MET A 51 13.96 -7.07 -9.74
CA MET A 51 13.14 -6.61 -10.86
C MET A 51 12.28 -5.42 -10.42
N PRO A 52 12.64 -4.18 -10.77
CA PRO A 52 11.81 -3.02 -10.46
C PRO A 52 10.42 -3.18 -11.07
N ALA A 53 9.38 -3.01 -10.26
CA ALA A 53 7.98 -3.18 -10.70
C ALA A 53 7.65 -2.31 -11.92
N ILE A 54 8.24 -1.12 -12.02
CA ILE A 54 8.08 -0.21 -13.17
C ILE A 54 8.53 -0.87 -14.48
N VAL A 55 9.64 -1.62 -14.47
CA VAL A 55 10.15 -2.32 -15.66
C VAL A 55 9.17 -3.41 -16.08
N ALA A 56 8.68 -4.21 -15.12
CA ALA A 56 7.66 -5.22 -15.39
C ALA A 56 6.36 -4.60 -15.94
N PHE A 57 5.93 -3.45 -15.40
CA PHE A 57 4.78 -2.69 -15.90
C PHE A 57 4.99 -2.18 -17.34
N LEU A 58 6.17 -1.66 -17.68
CA LEU A 58 6.47 -1.21 -19.04
C LEU A 58 6.43 -2.36 -20.04
N ILE A 59 6.93 -3.55 -19.66
CA ILE A 59 6.84 -4.75 -20.49
C ILE A 59 5.38 -5.19 -20.67
N ALA A 60 4.59 -5.21 -19.60
CA ALA A 60 3.17 -5.50 -19.67
C ALA A 60 2.41 -4.51 -20.58
N LEU A 61 2.71 -3.22 -20.47
CA LEU A 61 2.16 -2.19 -21.35
C LEU A 61 2.55 -2.44 -22.80
N PHE A 62 3.81 -2.79 -23.07
CA PHE A 62 4.26 -3.13 -24.42
C PHE A 62 3.49 -4.33 -25.00
N VAL A 63 3.22 -5.35 -24.18
CA VAL A 63 2.37 -6.49 -24.58
C VAL A 63 0.95 -6.03 -24.90
N ALA A 64 0.36 -5.14 -24.09
CA ALA A 64 -0.95 -4.55 -24.38
C ALA A 64 -0.97 -3.80 -25.73
N PHE A 65 0.11 -3.09 -26.05
CA PHE A 65 0.28 -2.39 -27.33
C PHE A 65 0.34 -3.35 -28.51
N ILE A 66 1.06 -4.46 -28.40
CA ILE A 66 1.15 -5.47 -29.47
C ILE A 66 -0.18 -6.21 -29.65
N GLN A 67 -0.88 -6.46 -28.54
CA GLN A 67 -2.10 -7.25 -28.54
C GLN A 67 -3.22 -6.60 -29.35
N ASN A 68 -3.35 -5.28 -29.28
CA ASN A 68 -4.35 -4.56 -30.07
C ASN A 68 -3.85 -4.30 -31.50
N ARG A 69 -3.91 -5.31 -32.37
CA ARG A 69 -3.43 -5.20 -33.77
C ARG A 69 -4.33 -4.36 -34.69
N SER A 70 -5.55 -4.03 -34.27
CA SER A 70 -6.52 -3.28 -35.08
C SER A 70 -6.29 -1.77 -35.10
N LEU A 71 -5.54 -1.22 -34.14
CA LEU A 71 -5.29 0.21 -34.04
C LEU A 71 -3.89 0.57 -34.55
N SER A 72 -3.75 1.74 -35.17
CA SER A 72 -2.44 2.31 -35.49
C SER A 72 -1.68 2.67 -34.21
N PHE A 73 -0.37 2.87 -34.30
CA PHE A 73 0.43 3.32 -33.16
C PHE A 73 -0.07 4.67 -32.60
N ALA A 74 -0.41 5.61 -33.49
CA ALA A 74 -0.95 6.91 -33.10
C ALA A 74 -2.30 6.79 -32.35
N ASP A 75 -3.18 5.90 -32.79
CA ASP A 75 -4.46 5.66 -32.13
C ASP A 75 -4.28 5.02 -30.75
N LYS A 76 -3.31 4.11 -30.59
CA LYS A 76 -2.96 3.53 -29.29
C LYS A 76 -2.44 4.60 -28.32
N MET A 77 -1.58 5.50 -28.81
CA MET A 77 -1.07 6.61 -28.01
C MET A 77 -2.19 7.56 -27.60
N LYS A 78 -3.10 7.89 -28.51
CA LYS A 78 -4.28 8.71 -28.21
C LYS A 78 -5.19 8.04 -27.19
N LEU A 79 -5.39 6.72 -27.29
CA LEU A 79 -6.19 5.95 -26.34
C LEU A 79 -5.55 5.93 -24.94
N ALA A 80 -4.23 5.70 -24.87
CA ALA A 80 -3.49 5.76 -23.62
C ALA A 80 -3.56 7.15 -22.99
N ALA A 81 -3.32 8.21 -23.77
CA ALA A 81 -3.41 9.59 -23.31
C ALA A 81 -4.82 9.95 -22.81
N LYS A 82 -5.87 9.49 -23.51
CA LYS A 82 -7.26 9.67 -23.08
C LYS A 82 -7.55 8.96 -21.76
N GLY A 83 -7.00 7.76 -21.55
CA GLY A 83 -7.16 7.00 -20.31
C GLY A 83 -6.46 7.68 -19.13
N VAL A 84 -5.23 8.16 -19.32
CA VAL A 84 -4.48 8.89 -18.29
C VAL A 84 -5.11 10.25 -17.99
N GLY A 85 -5.67 10.92 -18.99
CA GLY A 85 -6.34 12.22 -18.87
C GLY A 85 -7.77 12.17 -18.33
N GLU A 86 -8.25 11.02 -17.87
CA GLU A 86 -9.57 10.88 -17.25
C GLU A 86 -9.57 11.60 -15.88
N GLU A 87 -10.68 12.26 -15.55
CA GLU A 87 -10.76 13.17 -14.39
C GLU A 87 -10.47 12.48 -13.06
N ASN A 88 -10.98 11.26 -12.85
CA ASN A 88 -10.71 10.49 -11.63
C ASN A 88 -9.23 10.10 -11.55
N ILE A 89 -8.62 9.67 -12.66
CA ILE A 89 -7.21 9.31 -12.70
C ILE A 89 -6.31 10.53 -12.40
N ILE A 90 -6.56 11.68 -13.05
CA ILE A 90 -5.81 12.91 -12.79
C ILE A 90 -5.98 13.35 -11.32
N THR A 91 -7.21 13.31 -10.80
CA THR A 91 -7.48 13.65 -9.40
C THR A 91 -6.74 12.71 -8.44
N MET A 92 -6.73 11.40 -8.71
CA MET A 92 -5.96 10.43 -7.93
C MET A 92 -4.47 10.77 -7.93
N CYS A 93 -3.88 11.06 -9.10
CA CYS A 93 -2.47 11.44 -9.22
C CYS A 93 -2.12 12.70 -8.42
N LEU A 94 -2.98 13.73 -8.44
CA LEU A 94 -2.77 14.96 -7.69
C LEU A 94 -2.83 14.73 -6.17
N ILE A 95 -3.80 13.93 -5.71
CA ILE A 95 -3.90 13.58 -4.29
C ILE A 95 -2.66 12.78 -3.85
N PHE A 96 -2.21 11.80 -4.64
CA PHE A 96 -0.98 11.04 -4.35
C PHE A 96 0.27 11.90 -4.29
N LEU A 97 0.42 12.83 -5.24
CA LEU A 97 1.58 13.72 -5.26
C LEU A 97 1.60 14.59 -4.00
N ALA A 98 0.45 15.16 -3.61
CA ALA A 98 0.35 15.97 -2.40
C ALA A 98 0.59 15.15 -1.12
N ALA A 99 0.00 13.95 -1.02
CA ALA A 99 0.20 13.04 0.10
C ALA A 99 1.66 12.60 0.23
N GLY A 100 2.28 12.22 -0.89
CA GLY A 100 3.69 11.84 -0.95
C GLY A 100 4.62 13.00 -0.56
N ALA A 101 4.34 14.22 -1.02
CA ALA A 101 5.10 15.41 -0.62
C ALA A 101 4.99 15.70 0.88
N PHE A 102 3.79 15.58 1.46
CA PHE A 102 3.57 15.72 2.91
C PHE A 102 4.33 14.64 3.70
N SER A 103 4.18 13.37 3.32
CA SER A 103 4.85 12.24 3.96
C SER A 103 6.39 12.36 3.89
N GLY A 104 6.91 12.80 2.73
CA GLY A 104 8.31 13.12 2.55
C GLY A 104 8.81 14.27 3.43
N ALA A 105 8.03 15.36 3.55
CA ALA A 105 8.38 16.50 4.40
C ALA A 105 8.42 16.14 5.90
N VAL A 106 7.44 15.38 6.38
CA VAL A 106 7.39 14.88 7.77
C VAL A 106 8.62 14.01 8.08
N LYS A 107 9.00 13.13 7.15
CA LYS A 107 10.19 12.29 7.28
C LYS A 107 11.48 13.12 7.26
N ALA A 108 11.60 14.07 6.33
CA ALA A 108 12.76 14.95 6.24
C ALA A 108 12.94 15.84 7.49
N ALA A 109 11.85 16.21 8.14
CA ALA A 109 11.86 16.94 9.41
C ALA A 109 12.23 16.06 10.63
N GLY A 110 12.39 14.75 10.46
CA GLY A 110 12.66 13.81 11.55
C GLY A 110 11.44 13.51 12.43
N GLY A 111 10.23 13.84 11.97
CA GLY A 111 9.00 13.65 12.75
C GLY A 111 8.66 12.18 12.96
N ALA A 112 8.91 11.34 11.94
CA ALA A 112 8.68 9.90 12.05
C ALA A 112 9.62 9.28 13.10
N GLU A 113 10.92 9.53 12.98
CA GLU A 113 11.96 9.04 13.88
C GLU A 113 11.74 9.55 15.32
N SER A 114 11.41 10.83 15.49
CA SER A 114 11.11 11.41 16.82
C SER A 114 9.89 10.76 17.48
N THR A 115 8.86 10.44 16.70
CA THR A 115 7.66 9.76 17.21
C THR A 115 8.00 8.36 17.71
N VAL A 116 8.87 7.62 17.00
CA VAL A 116 9.31 6.30 17.46
C VAL A 116 10.10 6.40 18.75
N ASN A 117 11.09 7.30 18.80
CA ASN A 117 11.97 7.44 19.95
C ASN A 117 11.18 7.90 21.19
N LEU A 118 10.22 8.81 21.03
CA LEU A 118 9.29 9.19 22.08
C LEU A 118 8.48 7.97 22.57
N GLY A 119 7.87 7.23 21.64
CA GLY A 119 7.05 6.07 21.98
C GLY A 119 7.83 5.01 22.75
N LEU A 120 9.07 4.71 22.33
CA LEU A 120 9.92 3.75 23.03
C LEU A 120 10.45 4.27 24.37
N SER A 121 10.68 5.58 24.52
CA SER A 121 11.20 6.16 25.77
C SER A 121 10.24 6.03 26.96
N ILE A 122 8.93 5.88 26.68
CA ILE A 122 7.88 5.76 27.70
C ILE A 122 7.45 4.31 27.93
N LEU A 123 7.85 3.39 27.06
CA LEU A 123 7.40 2.00 27.11
C LEU A 123 8.36 1.16 27.95
N PRO A 124 7.86 0.38 28.92
CA PRO A 124 8.70 -0.59 29.60
C PRO A 124 9.10 -1.71 28.63
N SER A 125 10.31 -2.26 28.79
CA SER A 125 10.87 -3.20 27.80
C SER A 125 10.06 -4.50 27.67
N ASN A 126 9.34 -4.90 28.72
CA ASN A 126 8.45 -6.06 28.72
C ASN A 126 7.23 -5.91 27.79
N VAL A 127 7.01 -4.73 27.19
CA VAL A 127 5.99 -4.53 26.16
C VAL A 127 6.57 -3.94 24.87
N ALA A 128 7.89 -3.95 24.70
CA ALA A 128 8.57 -3.30 23.58
C ALA A 128 8.07 -3.76 22.20
N VAL A 129 7.85 -5.07 22.01
CA VAL A 129 7.34 -5.63 20.73
C VAL A 129 5.91 -5.17 20.45
N ALA A 130 5.02 -5.22 21.46
CA ALA A 130 3.65 -4.75 21.31
C ALA A 130 3.61 -3.23 21.05
N GLY A 131 4.47 -2.49 21.73
CA GLY A 131 4.69 -1.07 21.51
C GLY A 131 5.16 -0.76 20.10
N LEU A 132 6.11 -1.53 19.58
CA LEU A 132 6.63 -1.39 18.21
C LEU A 132 5.52 -1.56 17.16
N PHE A 133 4.62 -2.53 17.37
CA PHE A 133 3.44 -2.70 16.53
C PHE A 133 2.50 -1.48 16.60
N VAL A 134 2.20 -0.98 17.80
CA VAL A 134 1.30 0.17 18.00
C VAL A 134 1.89 1.45 17.42
N ILE A 135 3.19 1.69 17.61
CA ILE A 135 3.92 2.81 17.01
C ILE A 135 3.87 2.70 15.47
N GLY A 136 4.08 1.49 14.92
CA GLY A 136 3.95 1.23 13.49
C GLY A 136 2.55 1.54 12.95
N CYS A 137 1.51 1.13 13.68
CA CYS A 137 0.13 1.49 13.36
C CYS A 137 -0.04 3.01 13.30
N PHE A 138 0.40 3.72 14.33
CA PHE A 138 0.24 5.17 14.44
C PHE A 138 0.97 5.93 13.32
N ILE A 139 2.24 5.59 13.09
CA ILE A 139 3.05 6.24 12.05
C ILE A 139 2.48 5.95 10.67
N SER A 140 2.11 4.70 10.38
CA SER A 140 1.62 4.33 9.06
C SER A 140 0.22 4.89 8.77
N ILE A 141 -0.68 4.98 9.76
CA ILE A 141 -1.95 5.72 9.62
C ILE A 141 -1.67 7.17 9.25
N SER A 142 -0.73 7.80 9.98
CA SER A 142 -0.43 9.23 9.87
C SER A 142 0.28 9.60 8.56
N MET A 143 1.25 8.79 8.12
CA MET A 143 2.05 9.02 6.92
C MET A 143 1.49 8.37 5.66
N GLY A 144 0.56 7.41 5.82
CA GLY A 144 -0.08 6.65 4.74
C GLY A 144 0.86 5.87 3.84
N THR A 145 1.94 5.35 4.42
CA THR A 145 2.90 4.52 3.69
C THR A 145 3.35 3.34 4.55
N SER A 146 3.21 2.12 4.01
CA SER A 146 3.73 0.91 4.66
C SER A 146 5.25 0.81 4.56
N VAL A 147 5.81 0.98 3.35
CA VAL A 147 7.27 0.89 3.11
C VAL A 147 8.05 1.97 3.86
N GLY A 148 7.50 3.19 3.93
CA GLY A 148 8.12 4.28 4.70
C GLY A 148 8.20 3.95 6.19
N THR A 149 7.12 3.44 6.77
CA THR A 149 7.07 3.00 8.17
C THR A 149 8.00 1.81 8.43
N ILE A 150 7.99 0.79 7.56
CA ILE A 150 8.89 -0.36 7.69
C ILE A 150 10.35 0.10 7.68
N THR A 151 10.73 0.96 6.74
CA THR A 151 12.10 1.48 6.64
C THR A 151 12.51 2.25 7.90
N THR A 152 11.60 3.03 8.49
CA THR A 152 11.88 3.78 9.73
C THR A 152 11.96 2.88 10.96
N LEU A 153 11.14 1.83 11.05
CA LEU A 153 11.08 0.96 12.22
C LEU A 153 12.00 -0.27 12.16
N ALA A 154 12.44 -0.70 10.98
CA ALA A 154 13.26 -1.91 10.84
C ALA A 154 14.58 -1.87 11.61
N PRO A 155 15.39 -0.79 11.59
CA PRO A 155 16.61 -0.71 12.40
C PRO A 155 16.33 -0.84 13.90
N ILE A 156 15.21 -0.26 14.34
CA ILE A 156 14.78 -0.25 15.74
C ILE A 156 14.29 -1.64 16.17
N ALA A 157 13.61 -2.36 15.27
CA ALA A 157 13.24 -3.76 15.49
C ALA A 157 14.46 -4.65 15.69
N VAL A 158 15.54 -4.39 14.94
CA VAL A 158 16.81 -5.10 15.08
C VAL A 158 17.41 -4.83 16.45
N GLU A 159 17.49 -3.56 16.85
CA GLU A 159 18.04 -3.16 18.14
C GLU A 159 17.24 -3.73 19.32
N ILE A 160 15.91 -3.70 19.24
CA ILE A 160 15.04 -4.32 20.25
C ILE A 160 15.30 -5.82 20.32
N SER A 161 15.38 -6.52 19.18
CA SER A 161 15.66 -7.96 19.13
C SER A 161 16.99 -8.31 19.83
N GLU A 162 18.05 -7.55 19.57
CA GLU A 162 19.37 -7.76 20.15
C GLU A 162 19.39 -7.50 21.67
N LYS A 163 18.70 -6.45 22.15
CA LYS A 163 18.73 -6.03 23.56
C LYS A 163 17.76 -6.81 24.46
N THR A 164 16.65 -7.29 23.91
CA THR A 164 15.59 -7.98 24.68
C THR A 164 15.61 -9.50 24.51
N GLY A 165 16.42 -10.02 23.57
CA GLY A 165 16.44 -11.44 23.22
C GLY A 165 15.20 -11.93 22.46
N PHE A 166 14.23 -11.06 22.14
CA PHE A 166 13.12 -11.44 21.27
C PHE A 166 13.63 -11.83 19.89
N SER A 167 13.03 -12.86 19.28
CA SER A 167 13.43 -13.28 17.94
C SER A 167 13.22 -12.16 16.92
N MET A 168 14.15 -12.01 15.99
CA MET A 168 14.05 -11.03 14.90
C MET A 168 12.74 -11.16 14.11
N ALA A 169 12.26 -12.40 13.93
CA ALA A 169 11.01 -12.67 13.23
C ALA A 169 9.79 -12.05 13.94
N VAL A 170 9.77 -12.07 15.28
CA VAL A 170 8.69 -11.46 16.07
C VAL A 170 8.75 -9.93 15.99
N CYS A 171 9.93 -9.33 16.14
CA CYS A 171 10.10 -7.88 15.99
C CYS A 171 9.76 -7.39 14.56
N ALA A 172 10.22 -8.11 13.54
CA ALA A 172 9.89 -7.82 12.14
C ALA A 172 8.39 -7.99 11.87
N GLY A 173 7.76 -9.01 12.44
CA GLY A 173 6.31 -9.20 12.37
C GLY A 173 5.52 -8.04 12.99
N ALA A 174 5.98 -7.51 14.13
CA ALA A 174 5.39 -6.33 14.75
C ALA A 174 5.49 -5.09 13.85
N VAL A 175 6.66 -4.85 13.24
CA VAL A 175 6.86 -3.73 12.31
C VAL A 175 5.99 -3.86 11.06
N VAL A 176 6.06 -5.00 10.37
CA VAL A 176 5.32 -5.22 9.13
C VAL A 176 3.82 -5.20 9.41
N GLY A 177 3.38 -5.86 10.49
CA GLY A 177 1.98 -5.87 10.90
C GLY A 177 1.45 -4.47 11.19
N GLY A 178 2.18 -3.67 11.98
CA GLY A 178 1.79 -2.31 12.32
C GLY A 178 1.75 -1.39 11.10
N ALA A 179 2.76 -1.50 10.23
CA ALA A 179 2.83 -0.74 8.98
C ALA A 179 1.66 -1.10 8.04
N MET A 180 1.36 -2.39 7.86
CA MET A 180 0.26 -2.82 6.98
C MET A 180 -1.11 -2.45 7.55
N PHE A 181 -1.29 -2.56 8.86
CA PHE A 181 -2.50 -2.10 9.54
C PHE A 181 -2.75 -0.62 9.28
N GLY A 182 -1.72 0.21 9.47
CA GLY A 182 -1.89 1.65 9.33
C GLY A 182 -2.08 2.11 7.89
N ASP A 183 -1.32 1.55 6.94
CA ASP A 183 -1.49 1.81 5.50
C ASP A 183 -2.91 1.44 5.03
N ASN A 184 -3.46 0.32 5.54
CA ASN A 184 -4.83 -0.10 5.24
C ASN A 184 -5.89 0.90 5.73
N LEU A 185 -5.63 1.61 6.83
CA LEU A 185 -6.56 2.59 7.40
C LEU A 185 -6.29 4.02 6.97
N SER A 186 -5.11 4.31 6.44
CA SER A 186 -4.74 5.69 6.13
C SER A 186 -5.62 6.28 5.04
N MET A 187 -6.09 7.51 5.29
CA MET A 187 -6.87 8.31 4.35
C MET A 187 -6.03 8.86 3.20
N ILE A 188 -4.71 8.89 3.36
CA ILE A 188 -3.78 9.45 2.36
C ILE A 188 -3.02 8.36 1.57
N SER A 189 -3.31 7.07 1.81
CA SER A 189 -2.65 5.94 1.14
C SER A 189 -3.13 5.74 -0.31
N ASP A 190 -2.19 5.26 -1.15
CA ASP A 190 -2.40 5.00 -2.57
C ASP A 190 -3.63 4.11 -2.82
N THR A 191 -3.69 3.00 -2.11
CA THR A 191 -4.78 2.02 -2.25
C THR A 191 -6.12 2.58 -1.79
N THR A 192 -6.13 3.41 -0.74
CA THR A 192 -7.34 4.04 -0.21
C THR A 192 -7.95 5.00 -1.22
N ILE A 193 -7.16 5.92 -1.76
CA ILE A 193 -7.68 6.94 -2.68
C ILE A 193 -8.11 6.28 -4.00
N ALA A 194 -7.36 5.28 -4.47
CA ALA A 194 -7.75 4.51 -5.65
C ALA A 194 -9.08 3.77 -5.44
N ALA A 195 -9.27 3.13 -4.28
CA ALA A 195 -10.52 2.44 -3.98
C ALA A 195 -11.71 3.42 -3.96
N VAL A 196 -11.61 4.54 -3.24
CA VAL A 196 -12.74 5.48 -3.11
C VAL A 196 -13.05 6.20 -4.42
N LYS A 197 -12.04 6.56 -5.21
CA LYS A 197 -12.23 7.24 -6.49
C LYS A 197 -12.78 6.32 -7.57
N THR A 198 -12.34 5.06 -7.61
CA THR A 198 -12.85 4.10 -8.60
C THR A 198 -14.20 3.50 -8.24
N GLN A 199 -14.52 3.38 -6.94
CA GLN A 199 -15.81 2.85 -6.48
C GLN A 199 -16.87 3.92 -6.23
N GLY A 200 -16.49 5.21 -6.24
CA GLY A 200 -17.41 6.32 -6.02
C GLY A 200 -17.97 6.39 -4.60
N CYS A 201 -17.29 5.81 -3.61
CA CYS A 201 -17.70 5.87 -2.20
C CYS A 201 -16.97 6.98 -1.45
N GLU A 202 -17.53 7.41 -0.31
CA GLU A 202 -16.88 8.40 0.53
C GLU A 202 -15.70 7.80 1.29
N MET A 203 -14.63 8.59 1.48
CA MET A 203 -13.44 8.17 2.21
C MET A 203 -13.74 7.77 3.67
N LYS A 204 -14.71 8.44 4.28
CA LYS A 204 -15.18 8.13 5.64
C LYS A 204 -15.81 6.75 5.72
N ASP A 205 -16.60 6.35 4.73
CA ASP A 205 -17.28 5.06 4.72
C ASP A 205 -16.27 3.93 4.59
N LYS A 206 -15.32 4.05 3.66
CA LYS A 206 -14.21 3.11 3.52
C LYS A 206 -13.42 2.99 4.83
N PHE A 207 -13.09 4.11 5.47
CA PHE A 207 -12.35 4.11 6.73
C PHE A 207 -13.10 3.35 7.80
N ARG A 208 -14.41 3.62 7.96
CA ARG A 208 -15.26 2.99 8.96
C ARG A 208 -15.32 1.47 8.78
N GLU A 209 -15.59 1.01 7.57
CA GLU A 209 -15.70 -0.42 7.28
C GLU A 209 -14.37 -1.15 7.48
N ASN A 210 -13.27 -0.59 6.98
CA ASN A 210 -11.95 -1.18 7.22
C ASN A 210 -11.61 -1.23 8.71
N PHE A 211 -11.87 -0.15 9.45
CA PHE A 211 -11.59 -0.08 10.88
C PHE A 211 -12.32 -1.17 11.67
N LEU A 212 -13.59 -1.42 11.36
CA LEU A 212 -14.36 -2.49 11.99
C LEU A 212 -13.78 -3.88 11.73
N ILE A 213 -13.19 -4.11 10.55
CA ILE A 213 -12.59 -5.38 10.17
C ILE A 213 -11.20 -5.56 10.79
N VAL A 214 -10.36 -4.53 10.75
CA VAL A 214 -8.95 -4.65 11.15
C VAL A 214 -8.72 -4.44 12.65
N LEU A 215 -9.60 -3.70 13.34
CA LEU A 215 -9.45 -3.45 14.78
C LEU A 215 -9.45 -4.75 15.62
N PRO A 216 -10.37 -5.72 15.43
CA PRO A 216 -10.31 -6.99 16.15
C PRO A 216 -9.00 -7.75 15.93
N ALA A 217 -8.49 -7.75 14.69
CA ALA A 217 -7.23 -8.40 14.35
C ALA A 217 -6.03 -7.70 15.03
N ALA A 218 -6.04 -6.37 15.09
CA ALA A 218 -5.00 -5.60 15.78
C ALA A 218 -5.02 -5.84 17.29
N ILE A 219 -6.20 -5.87 17.91
CA ILE A 219 -6.34 -6.20 19.35
C ILE A 219 -5.79 -7.59 19.63
N LEU A 220 -6.17 -8.59 18.83
CA LEU A 220 -5.66 -9.95 18.98
C LEU A 220 -4.14 -10.00 18.80
N THR A 221 -3.60 -9.27 17.83
CA THR A 221 -2.15 -9.18 17.58
C THR A 221 -1.41 -8.57 18.77
N VAL A 222 -1.92 -7.49 19.36
CA VAL A 222 -1.36 -6.89 20.58
C VAL A 222 -1.37 -7.89 21.73
N ILE A 223 -2.49 -8.61 21.94
CA ILE A 223 -2.58 -9.64 22.99
C ILE A 223 -1.52 -10.72 22.78
N ILE A 224 -1.34 -11.20 21.54
CA ILE A 224 -0.32 -12.21 21.21
C ILE A 224 1.08 -11.69 21.54
N PHE A 225 1.42 -10.46 21.15
CA PHE A 225 2.72 -9.89 21.47
C PHE A 225 2.94 -9.70 22.97
N LEU A 226 1.90 -9.32 23.71
CA LEU A 226 1.99 -9.20 25.17
C LEU A 226 2.22 -10.56 25.84
N VAL A 227 1.54 -11.62 25.38
CA VAL A 227 1.74 -12.98 25.92
C VAL A 227 3.15 -13.49 25.62
N ILE A 228 3.65 -13.28 24.40
CA ILE A 228 5.03 -13.64 24.03
C ILE A 228 6.05 -12.88 24.88
N ALA A 229 5.72 -11.65 25.30
CA ALA A 229 6.61 -10.80 26.07
C ALA A 229 6.66 -11.13 27.57
N GLN A 230 5.75 -11.96 28.10
CA GLN A 230 5.71 -12.31 29.54
C GLN A 230 6.93 -13.10 30.02
N ASP A 231 7.62 -13.81 29.13
CA ASP A 231 8.81 -14.60 29.46
C ASP A 231 10.14 -13.82 29.28
N ALA A 232 10.09 -12.52 28.95
CA ALA A 232 11.28 -11.71 28.69
C ALA A 232 11.62 -10.78 29.87
N ASP A 233 12.80 -10.96 30.46
CA ASP A 233 13.30 -10.20 31.61
C ASP A 233 14.45 -9.27 31.18
N PHE A 234 14.15 -8.05 30.69
CA PHE A 234 15.19 -7.13 30.19
C PHE A 234 14.84 -5.64 30.36
N GLN A 235 15.87 -4.79 30.55
CA GLN A 235 15.78 -3.33 30.67
C GLN A 235 16.46 -2.63 29.47
N MET A 236 15.83 -1.58 28.91
CA MET A 236 16.44 -0.71 27.89
C MET A 236 17.20 0.45 28.56
N ASP A 237 18.53 0.47 28.44
CA ASP A 237 19.42 1.44 29.12
C ASP A 237 20.00 2.54 28.22
N GLU A 238 19.66 2.60 26.92
CA GLU A 238 20.21 3.63 26.02
C GLU A 238 19.33 4.88 25.87
N PRO A 239 19.94 6.07 25.72
CA PRO A 239 19.22 7.30 25.46
C PRO A 239 18.55 7.25 24.08
N LEU A 240 17.22 7.36 24.05
CA LEU A 240 16.41 7.49 22.84
C LEU A 240 16.15 8.97 22.56
N PRO A 241 16.96 9.67 21.73
CA PRO A 241 16.79 11.10 21.51
C PRO A 241 15.52 11.38 20.71
N TYR A 242 14.61 12.17 21.26
CA TYR A 242 13.44 12.69 20.56
C TYR A 242 13.34 14.19 20.79
N ASN A 243 12.70 14.91 19.85
CA ASN A 243 12.45 16.33 20.00
C ASN A 243 10.95 16.62 20.11
N ILE A 244 10.55 17.36 21.16
CA ILE A 244 9.17 17.80 21.38
C ILE A 244 8.95 19.22 20.83
N PHE A 245 10.01 19.92 20.39
CA PHE A 245 10.00 21.32 19.94
C PHE A 245 10.90 21.59 18.73
#